data_AF-A0A9Q9HTD0-F1
#
_entry.id   AF-A0A9Q9HTD0-F1
#
_cell.length_a   1.000
_cell.length_b   1.000
_cell.length_c   1.000
_cell.angle_alpha   90.00
_cell.angle_beta   90.00
_cell.angle_gamma   90.00
#
_symmetry.space_group_name_H-M   'P 1'
#
loop_
_entity.id
_entity.type
_entity.pdbx_description
1 polymer ?
#
loop_
_entity_poly.entity_id
_entity_poly.type
_entity_poly.pdbx_seq_one_letter_code
_entity_poly.pdbx_strand_id
1 'polypeptide(L)'
;MTEVDWERRRRNIRILMAAQGTNPTRVANSVKLSPNTLSKFTSGSTAELSQRSIVKVVEALGLSSVSDLDTDNPLSNPKAVLRQLINDLPDEVLPALVRELEVRFAEHLESHQD
;
A
#
# COMPACT_ATOMS: atom_id res chain seq x y z
N MET A 1 -2.28 2.16 23.59
CA MET A 1 -1.65 2.52 22.31
C MET A 1 -0.73 1.37 21.93
N THR A 2 -1.09 0.59 20.92
CA THR A 2 -0.22 -0.48 20.42
C THR A 2 1.05 0.16 19.86
N GLU A 3 2.20 -0.22 20.40
CA GLU A 3 3.50 0.24 19.95
C GLU A 3 3.70 -0.12 18.47
N VAL A 4 4.21 0.83 17.68
CA VAL A 4 4.42 0.61 16.24
C VAL A 4 5.59 -0.34 16.03
N ASP A 5 5.31 -1.48 15.39
CA ASP A 5 6.33 -2.48 15.05
C ASP A 5 7.04 -2.10 13.74
N TRP A 6 8.13 -1.34 13.87
CA TRP A 6 8.93 -0.90 12.73
C TRP A 6 9.66 -2.03 12.00
N GLU A 7 9.97 -3.14 12.69
CA GLU A 7 10.59 -4.30 12.06
C GLU A 7 9.60 -4.99 11.12
N ARG A 8 8.35 -5.15 11.55
CA ARG A 8 7.26 -5.65 10.72
C ARG A 8 7.04 -4.75 9.51
N ARG A 9 6.95 -3.43 9.70
CA ARG A 9 6.81 -2.48 8.58
C ARG A 9 7.96 -2.60 7.58
N ARG A 10 9.20 -2.71 8.06
CA ARG A 10 10.39 -2.91 7.22
C ARG A 10 10.31 -4.21 6.43
N ARG A 11 9.95 -5.32 7.08
CA ARG A 11 9.76 -6.63 6.44
C ARG A 11 8.70 -6.54 5.35
N ASN A 12 7.57 -5.92 5.64
CA ASN A 12 6.45 -5.80 4.71
C ASN A 12 6.79 -4.92 3.50
N ILE A 13 7.51 -3.81 3.72
CA ILE A 13 8.06 -3.00 2.61
C ILE A 13 8.99 -3.84 1.72
N ARG A 14 9.87 -4.67 2.29
CA ARG A 14 10.75 -5.56 1.50
C ARG A 14 9.97 -6.59 0.70
N ILE A 15 8.94 -7.20 1.30
CA ILE A 15 8.07 -8.18 0.62
C ILE A 15 7.35 -7.53 -0.56
N LEU A 16 6.74 -6.36 -0.35
CA LEU A 16 6.03 -5.63 -1.41
C LEU A 16 6.96 -5.23 -2.56
N MET A 17 8.16 -4.75 -2.27
CA MET A 17 9.16 -4.44 -3.30
C MET A 17 9.55 -5.68 -4.10
N ALA A 18 9.76 -6.81 -3.43
CA ALA A 18 10.11 -8.07 -4.09
C ALA A 18 8.97 -8.56 -5.00
N ALA A 19 7.72 -8.51 -4.53
CA ALA A 19 6.55 -8.89 -5.31
C ALA A 19 6.35 -8.03 -6.57
N GLN A 20 6.68 -6.74 -6.49
CA GLN A 20 6.61 -5.80 -7.62
C GLN A 20 7.87 -5.80 -8.51
N GLY A 21 8.88 -6.63 -8.22
CA GLY A 21 10.14 -6.64 -8.96
C GLY A 21 10.91 -5.30 -8.91
N THR A 22 10.73 -4.54 -7.83
CA THR A 22 11.35 -3.21 -7.64
C THR A 22 12.38 -3.23 -6.50
N ASN A 23 13.01 -2.09 -6.23
CA ASN A 23 14.05 -1.95 -5.20
C ASN A 23 13.95 -0.60 -4.45
N PRO A 24 14.62 -0.45 -3.28
CA PRO A 24 14.54 0.76 -2.46
C PRO A 24 14.87 2.05 -3.21
N THR A 25 15.86 2.01 -4.10
CA THR A 25 16.28 3.17 -4.90
C THR A 25 15.19 3.60 -5.88
N ARG A 26 14.59 2.64 -6.60
CA ARG A 26 13.50 2.89 -7.55
C ARG A 26 12.27 3.45 -6.86
N VAL A 27 11.88 2.86 -5.73
CA VAL A 27 10.74 3.32 -4.93
C VAL A 27 10.99 4.71 -4.35
N ALA A 28 12.17 4.99 -3.81
CA ALA A 28 12.48 6.32 -3.30
C ALA A 28 12.43 7.39 -4.41
N ASN A 29 12.95 7.07 -5.59
CA ASN A 29 12.94 7.98 -6.73
C ASN A 29 11.54 8.29 -7.22
N SER A 30 10.63 7.31 -7.29
CA SER A 30 9.26 7.52 -7.79
C SER A 30 8.46 8.53 -6.95
N VAL A 31 8.78 8.67 -5.66
CA VAL A 31 8.11 9.60 -4.73
C VAL A 31 8.97 10.79 -4.27
N LYS A 32 10.04 11.06 -5.02
CA LYS A 32 10.95 12.19 -4.77
C LYS A 32 11.51 12.16 -3.33
N LEU A 33 11.89 10.98 -2.85
CA LEU A 33 12.67 10.77 -1.63
C LEU A 33 14.14 10.53 -1.99
N SER A 34 15.05 10.87 -1.09
CA SER A 34 16.46 10.50 -1.27
C SER A 34 16.59 8.97 -1.33
N PRO A 35 17.28 8.40 -2.33
CA PRO A 35 17.55 6.96 -2.41
C PRO A 35 18.14 6.38 -1.14
N ASN A 36 18.97 7.17 -0.45
CA ASN A 36 19.61 6.76 0.79
C ASN A 36 18.61 6.58 1.93
N THR A 37 17.50 7.31 1.95
CA THR A 37 16.50 7.21 3.03
C THR A 37 15.89 5.82 3.07
N LEU A 38 15.34 5.36 1.94
CA LEU A 38 14.68 4.05 1.91
C LEU A 38 15.70 2.90 1.94
N SER A 39 16.88 3.08 1.32
CA SER A 39 17.94 2.06 1.36
C SER A 39 18.51 1.86 2.77
N LYS A 40 18.70 2.94 3.55
CA LYS A 40 19.15 2.84 4.95
C LYS A 40 18.09 2.20 5.84
N PHE A 41 16.82 2.57 5.68
CA PHE A 41 15.74 1.94 6.43
C PHE A 41 15.60 0.45 6.09
N THR A 42 15.57 0.11 4.80
CA THR A 42 15.42 -1.28 4.33
C THR A 42 16.67 -2.13 4.54
N SER A 43 17.82 -1.57 4.92
CA SER A 43 19.00 -2.34 5.37
C SER A 43 19.08 -2.46 6.89
N GLY A 44 18.22 -1.75 7.64
CA GLY A 44 18.29 -1.68 9.10
C GLY A 44 19.29 -0.65 9.62
N SER A 45 19.93 0.13 8.74
CA SER A 45 20.83 1.23 9.13
C SER A 45 20.08 2.40 9.80
N THR A 46 18.77 2.47 9.65
CA THR A 46 17.90 3.42 10.33
C THR A 46 16.69 2.67 10.86
N ALA A 47 16.39 2.87 12.15
CA ALA A 47 15.33 2.14 12.84
C ALA A 47 13.95 2.45 12.26
N GLU A 48 13.69 3.72 11.93
CA GLU A 48 12.37 4.25 11.60
C GLU A 48 12.39 5.17 10.38
N LEU A 49 11.21 5.46 9.83
CA LEU A 49 11.01 6.52 8.84
C LEU A 49 10.16 7.63 9.43
N SER A 50 10.39 8.87 9.01
CA SER A 50 9.46 9.96 9.35
C SER A 50 8.08 9.69 8.76
N GLN A 51 7.02 10.17 9.43
CA GLN A 51 5.63 9.98 8.98
C GLN A 51 5.43 10.40 7.51
N ARG A 52 6.04 11.51 7.11
CA ARG A 52 6.00 12.00 5.71
C ARG A 52 6.67 11.04 4.73
N SER A 53 7.78 10.41 5.12
CA SER A 53 8.52 9.49 4.26
C SER A 53 7.78 8.17 4.12
N ILE A 54 7.26 7.61 5.23
CA ILE A 54 6.55 6.35 5.18
C ILE A 54 5.26 6.47 4.36
N VAL A 55 4.46 7.54 4.53
CA VAL A 55 3.24 7.78 3.72
C VAL A 55 3.54 7.70 2.22
N LYS A 56 4.58 8.40 1.76
CA LYS A 56 5.02 8.35 0.36
C LYS A 56 5.42 6.94 -0.08
N VAL A 57 6.16 6.22 0.76
CA VAL A 57 6.61 4.86 0.44
C VAL A 57 5.42 3.90 0.32
N VAL A 58 4.41 4.00 1.20
CA VAL A 58 3.24 3.13 1.09
C VAL A 58 2.41 3.41 -0.15
N GLU A 59 2.23 4.70 -0.50
CA GLU A 59 1.57 5.10 -1.75
C GLU A 59 2.30 4.53 -2.98
N ALA A 60 3.63 4.63 -3.01
CA ALA A 60 4.47 4.07 -4.08
C ALA A 60 4.32 2.56 -4.23
N LEU A 61 4.01 1.86 -3.14
CA LEU A 61 3.82 0.41 -3.09
C LEU A 61 2.36 0.00 -3.30
N GLY A 62 1.45 0.94 -3.59
CA GLY A 62 0.04 0.65 -3.88
C GLY A 62 -0.83 0.43 -2.63
N LEU A 63 -0.33 0.76 -1.44
CA LEU A 63 -1.10 0.70 -0.19
C LEU A 63 -1.82 2.04 0.06
N SER A 64 -2.92 2.02 0.83
CA SER A 64 -3.74 3.23 1.08
C SER A 64 -3.43 3.87 2.42
N SER A 65 -2.82 3.11 3.32
CA SER A 65 -2.52 3.57 4.65
C SER A 65 -1.24 2.94 5.17
N VAL A 66 -0.56 3.65 6.07
CA VAL A 66 0.60 3.12 6.78
C VAL A 66 0.23 1.87 7.60
N SER A 67 -1.00 1.80 8.10
CA SER A 67 -1.52 0.62 8.84
C SER A 67 -1.60 -0.66 8.01
N ASP A 68 -1.63 -0.57 6.68
CA ASP A 68 -1.57 -1.77 5.82
C ASP A 68 -0.25 -2.53 6.00
N LEU A 69 0.81 -1.84 6.43
CA LEU A 69 2.11 -2.44 6.78
C LEU A 69 2.13 -3.12 8.15
N ASP A 70 1.09 -2.98 8.97
CA ASP A 70 1.02 -3.59 10.30
C ASP A 70 0.39 -5.00 10.25
N THR A 71 -0.02 -5.45 9.06
CA THR A 71 -0.56 -6.80 8.80
C THR A 71 0.53 -7.88 8.82
N ASP A 72 0.17 -9.12 9.14
CA ASP A 72 1.13 -10.24 9.13
C ASP A 72 1.50 -10.68 7.71
N ASN A 73 0.66 -10.38 6.71
CA ASN A 73 0.94 -10.63 5.30
C ASN A 73 0.38 -9.50 4.41
N PRO A 74 1.24 -8.60 3.90
CA PRO A 74 0.81 -7.48 3.08
C PRO A 74 0.39 -7.89 1.66
N LEU A 75 0.74 -9.11 1.20
CA LEU A 75 0.37 -9.63 -0.13
C LEU A 75 -1.01 -10.25 -0.16
N SER A 76 -1.51 -10.74 0.99
CA SER A 76 -2.83 -11.37 1.09
C SER A 76 -3.94 -10.41 1.44
N ASN A 77 -3.68 -9.09 1.49
CA ASN A 77 -4.73 -8.11 1.81
C ASN A 77 -5.68 -7.98 0.59
N PRO A 78 -6.93 -8.47 0.68
CA PRO A 78 -7.84 -8.47 -0.48
C PRO A 78 -8.13 -7.05 -1.00
N LYS A 79 -8.05 -6.03 -0.13
CA LYS A 79 -8.21 -4.62 -0.52
C LYS A 79 -7.03 -4.08 -1.34
N ALA A 80 -5.83 -4.61 -1.14
CA ALA A 80 -4.66 -4.27 -1.96
C ALA A 80 -4.76 -4.92 -3.33
N VAL A 81 -5.16 -6.20 -3.37
CA VAL A 81 -5.39 -6.95 -4.62
C VAL A 81 -6.48 -6.29 -5.46
N LEU A 82 -7.62 -5.93 -4.86
CA LEU A 82 -8.71 -5.26 -5.57
C LEU A 82 -8.28 -3.93 -6.19
N ARG A 83 -7.47 -3.13 -5.49
CA ARG A 83 -6.97 -1.86 -6.05
C ARG A 83 -6.01 -2.05 -7.20
N GLN A 84 -5.09 -3.02 -7.09
CA GLN A 84 -4.20 -3.32 -8.20
C GLN A 84 -5.00 -3.74 -9.43
N LEU A 85 -5.99 -4.63 -9.26
CA LEU A 85 -6.90 -5.01 -10.32
C LEU A 85 -7.59 -3.78 -10.93
N ILE A 86 -8.15 -2.88 -10.11
CA ILE A 86 -8.83 -1.67 -10.59
C ILE A 86 -7.88 -0.75 -11.37
N ASN A 87 -6.64 -0.54 -10.89
CA ASN A 87 -5.65 0.32 -11.56
C ASN A 87 -5.19 -0.22 -12.91
N ASP A 88 -5.22 -1.54 -13.09
CA ASP A 88 -4.80 -2.20 -14.33
C ASP A 88 -5.94 -2.30 -15.36
N LEU A 89 -7.18 -1.94 -14.99
CA LEU A 89 -8.34 -1.98 -15.88
C LEU A 89 -8.44 -0.72 -16.76
N PRO A 90 -8.88 -0.84 -18.02
CA PRO A 90 -9.20 0.31 -18.87
C PRO A 90 -10.30 1.21 -18.26
N ASP A 91 -10.13 2.53 -18.35
CA ASP A 91 -11.11 3.49 -17.82
C ASP A 91 -12.54 3.25 -18.33
N GLU A 92 -12.68 2.78 -19.57
CA GLU A 92 -13.95 2.45 -20.22
C GLU A 92 -14.73 1.32 -19.55
N VAL A 93 -14.08 0.42 -18.79
CA VAL A 93 -14.77 -0.66 -18.06
C VAL A 93 -15.18 -0.27 -16.64
N LEU A 94 -14.61 0.82 -16.10
CA LEU A 94 -14.85 1.23 -14.71
C LEU A 94 -16.32 1.57 -14.43
N PRO A 95 -17.07 2.28 -15.30
CA PRO A 95 -18.49 2.56 -15.04
C PRO A 95 -19.36 1.30 -14.92
N ALA A 96 -19.07 0.27 -15.73
CA ALA A 96 -19.80 -0.98 -15.67
C ALA A 96 -19.48 -1.76 -14.39
N LEU A 97 -18.20 -1.79 -14.00
CA LEU A 97 -17.76 -2.43 -12.75
C LEU A 97 -18.35 -1.74 -11.53
N VAL A 98 -18.37 -0.40 -11.50
CA VAL A 98 -19.01 0.37 -10.41
C VAL A 98 -20.47 -0.03 -10.27
N ARG A 99 -21.23 -0.06 -11.37
CA ARG A 99 -22.64 -0.46 -11.35
C ARG A 99 -22.84 -1.89 -10.86
N GLU A 100 -21.98 -2.83 -11.26
CA GLU A 100 -22.06 -4.21 -10.79
C GLU A 100 -21.81 -4.31 -9.27
N LEU A 101 -20.79 -3.59 -8.77
CA LEU A 101 -20.48 -3.56 -7.35
C LEU A 101 -21.59 -2.89 -6.54
N GLU A 102 -22.18 -1.79 -7.02
CA GLU A 102 -23.32 -1.12 -6.38
C GLU A 102 -24.53 -2.04 -6.27
N VAL A 103 -24.89 -2.75 -7.35
CA VAL A 103 -26.01 -3.71 -7.32
C VAL A 103 -25.71 -4.86 -6.37
N ARG A 104 -24.50 -5.39 -6.41
CA ARG A 104 -24.12 -6.59 -5.63
C ARG A 104 -23.97 -6.31 -4.14
N PHE A 105 -23.62 -5.09 -3.77
CA PHE A 105 -23.38 -4.67 -2.39
C PHE A 105 -24.37 -3.61 -1.89
N ALA A 106 -25.53 -3.46 -2.55
CA ALA A 106 -26.54 -2.45 -2.25
C ALA A 106 -26.90 -2.39 -0.75
N GLU A 107 -27.16 -3.54 -0.13
CA GLU A 107 -27.50 -3.66 1.30
C GLU A 107 -26.39 -3.11 2.24
N HIS A 108 -25.13 -3.21 1.82
CA HIS A 108 -23.99 -2.70 2.61
C HIS A 108 -23.76 -1.20 2.40
N LEU A 109 -24.20 -0.65 1.27
CA LEU A 109 -24.05 0.78 0.95
C LEU A 109 -25.18 1.61 1.58
N GLU A 110 -26.39 1.05 1.69
CA GLU A 110 -27.53 1.70 2.34
C GLU A 110 -27.32 1.87 3.86
N SER A 111 -26.63 0.93 4.51
CA SER A 111 -26.34 0.96 5.97
C SER A 111 -25.34 2.04 6.43
N HIS A 112 -24.79 2.83 5.51
CA HIS A 112 -23.84 3.92 5.80
C HIS A 112 -24.39 5.32 5.47
N GLN A 113 -25.71 5.44 5.21
CA GLN A 113 -26.38 6.73 4.94
C GLN A 113 -27.17 7.30 6.15
N ASP A 114 -27.11 6.65 7.31
CA ASP A 114 -27.63 7.13 8.61
C ASP A 114 -26.50 7.58 9.55
#